data_AF-A0AAX2H0B3-F1
#
_entry.id   AF-A0AAX2H0B3-F1
#
_cell.length_a   1.000
_cell.length_b   1.000
_cell.length_c   1.000
_cell.angle_alpha   90.00
_cell.angle_beta   90.00
_cell.angle_gamma   90.00
#
_symmetry.space_group_name_H-M   'P 1'
#
loop_
_entity.id
_entity.type
_entity.pdbx_description
1 polymer ?
#
loop_
_entity_poly.entity_id
_entity_poly.type
_entity_poly.pdbx_seq_one_letter_code
_entity_poly.pdbx_strand_id
1 'polypeptide(L)'
;MYTIPYIESEEFFYLDVFLKLLLGLLALALIINKSGKGNLAPSSAMDQVQNYVLGGIIGGVIYSPSVSIFQFAIVLAIWAEASVRASYSAIASILLIA
;
A
#
# COMPACT_ATOMS: atom_id res chain seq x y z
N MET A 1 -31.00 -27.67 5.59
CA MET A 1 -29.86 -27.29 6.45
C MET A 1 -29.80 -25.77 6.44
N TYR A 2 -30.29 -25.12 7.49
CA TYR A 2 -30.15 -23.68 7.65
C TYR A 2 -28.69 -23.42 7.99
N THR A 3 -27.93 -22.79 7.10
CA THR A 3 -26.64 -22.21 7.48
C THR A 3 -26.93 -21.02 8.40
N ILE A 4 -26.16 -20.90 9.49
CA ILE A 4 -26.32 -19.82 10.46
C ILE A 4 -25.68 -18.56 9.85
N PRO A 5 -26.45 -17.52 9.47
CA PRO A 5 -25.94 -16.39 8.68
C PRO A 5 -24.82 -15.61 9.38
N TYR A 6 -24.78 -15.66 10.71
CA TYR A 6 -23.80 -14.95 11.53
C TYR A 6 -22.40 -15.57 11.51
N ILE A 7 -22.27 -16.88 11.26
CA ILE A 7 -20.97 -17.56 11.27
C ILE A 7 -20.26 -17.36 9.93
N GLU A 8 -21.00 -17.39 8.82
CA GLU A 8 -20.45 -17.13 7.48
C GLU A 8 -19.96 -15.67 7.36
N SER A 9 -20.66 -14.69 7.93
CA SER A 9 -20.25 -13.28 7.86
C SER A 9 -18.92 -12.97 8.56
N GLU A 10 -18.60 -13.66 9.65
CA GLU A 10 -17.32 -13.50 10.37
C GLU A 10 -16.16 -14.07 9.56
N GLU A 11 -16.34 -15.23 8.91
CA GLU A 11 -15.30 -15.86 8.08
C GLU A 11 -14.92 -14.97 6.89
N PHE A 12 -15.92 -14.37 6.23
CA PHE A 12 -15.68 -13.44 5.12
C PHE A 12 -15.00 -12.14 5.56
N PHE A 13 -15.18 -11.70 6.80
CA PHE A 13 -14.48 -10.52 7.32
C PHE A 13 -12.98 -10.76 7.44
N TYR A 14 -12.56 -11.87 8.07
CA TYR A 14 -11.13 -12.18 8.21
C TYR A 14 -10.46 -12.44 6.86
N LEU A 15 -11.18 -13.06 5.92
CA LEU A 15 -10.69 -13.24 4.56
C LEU A 15 -10.51 -11.90 3.83
N ASP A 16 -11.46 -10.97 3.94
CA ASP A 16 -11.34 -9.62 3.35
C ASP A 16 -10.15 -8.84 3.93
N VAL A 17 -10.01 -8.84 5.27
CA VAL A 17 -8.86 -8.24 5.97
C VAL A 17 -7.55 -8.85 5.47
N PHE A 18 -7.48 -10.18 5.37
CA PHE A 18 -6.30 -10.89 4.87
C PHE A 18 -5.95 -10.51 3.43
N LEU A 19 -6.94 -10.48 2.53
CA LEU A 19 -6.73 -10.13 1.13
C LEU A 19 -6.29 -8.67 0.96
N LYS A 20 -6.87 -7.73 1.73
CA LYS A 20 -6.40 -6.34 1.78
C LYS A 20 -4.98 -6.25 2.33
N LEU A 21 -4.66 -6.95 3.42
CA LEU A 21 -3.31 -6.94 3.96
C LEU A 21 -2.28 -7.48 2.96
N LEU A 22 -2.59 -8.62 2.32
CA LEU A 22 -1.74 -9.24 1.30
C LEU A 22 -1.52 -8.29 0.12
N LEU A 23 -2.57 -7.64 -0.39
CA LEU A 23 -2.49 -6.68 -1.48
C LEU A 23 -1.64 -5.45 -1.10
N GLY A 24 -1.81 -4.93 0.12
CA GLY A 24 -1.00 -3.84 0.66
C GLY A 24 0.49 -4.20 0.78
N LEU A 25 0.80 -5.40 1.26
CA LEU A 25 2.18 -5.91 1.36
C LEU A 25 2.81 -6.12 -0.03
N LEU A 26 2.07 -6.64 -1.01
CA LEU A 26 2.54 -6.77 -2.38
C LEU A 26 2.84 -5.40 -3.00
N ALA A 27 1.97 -4.41 -2.78
CA ALA A 27 2.22 -3.04 -3.25
C ALA A 27 3.46 -2.43 -2.59
N LEU A 28 3.66 -2.62 -1.28
CA LEU A 28 4.89 -2.19 -0.59
C LEU A 28 6.13 -2.83 -1.21
N ALA A 29 6.12 -4.15 -1.42
CA ALA A 29 7.24 -4.87 -2.03
C ALA A 29 7.56 -4.35 -3.44
N LEU A 30 6.54 -4.08 -4.26
CA LEU A 30 6.69 -3.51 -5.60
C LEU A 30 7.29 -2.09 -5.57
N ILE A 31 6.83 -1.24 -4.66
CA ILE A 31 7.33 0.14 -4.51
C ILE A 31 8.80 0.14 -4.06
N ILE A 32 9.16 -0.71 -3.10
CA ILE A 32 10.55 -0.85 -2.63
C ILE A 32 11.45 -1.36 -3.78
N ASN A 33 11.00 -2.40 -4.48
CA ASN A 33 11.75 -2.99 -5.59
C ASN A 33 12.01 -1.97 -6.70
N LYS A 34 10.97 -1.22 -7.11
CA LYS A 34 11.09 -0.17 -8.14
C LYS A 34 11.95 1.01 -7.69
N SER A 35 12.04 1.25 -6.39
CA SER A 35 12.91 2.29 -5.82
C SER A 35 14.39 1.89 -5.78
N GLY A 36 14.74 0.65 -6.12
CA GLY A 36 16.11 0.16 -6.13
C GLY A 36 16.74 0.03 -4.74
N LYS A 37 15.92 0.06 -3.68
CA LYS A 37 16.37 0.04 -2.28
C LYS A 37 16.26 -1.39 -1.77
N GLY A 38 17.40 -2.01 -1.49
CA GLY A 38 17.46 -3.38 -0.95
C GLY A 38 17.13 -3.49 0.54
N ASN A 39 16.78 -2.40 1.22
CA ASN A 39 16.53 -2.37 2.66
C ASN A 39 15.15 -1.80 2.99
N LEU A 40 14.50 -2.40 3.99
CA LEU A 40 13.20 -1.96 4.52
C LEU A 40 13.33 -0.70 5.39
N ALA A 41 14.51 -0.45 5.95
CA ALA A 41 14.79 0.75 6.71
C ALA A 41 14.86 1.98 5.78
N PRO A 42 14.22 3.10 6.16
CA PRO A 42 14.25 4.32 5.35
C PRO A 42 15.71 4.79 5.18
N SER A 43 16.13 4.97 3.93
CA SER A 43 17.48 5.50 3.62
C SER A 43 17.49 7.01 3.42
N SER A 44 16.31 7.65 3.39
CA SER A 44 16.12 9.09 3.33
C SER A 44 14.85 9.54 4.06
N ALA A 45 14.76 10.84 4.37
CA ALA A 45 13.54 11.43 4.94
C ALA A 45 12.32 11.25 4.03
N MET A 46 12.51 11.28 2.71
CA MET A 46 11.43 11.03 1.74
C MET A 46 10.92 9.59 1.83
N ASP A 47 11.80 8.61 2.02
CA ASP A 47 11.39 7.21 2.20
C ASP A 47 10.58 7.01 3.46
N GLN A 48 10.94 7.73 4.53
CA GLN A 48 10.20 7.68 5.78
C GLN A 48 8.78 8.23 5.59
N VAL A 49 8.63 9.34 4.86
CA VAL A 49 7.31 9.91 4.54
C VAL A 49 6.50 8.96 3.65
N GLN A 50 7.11 8.38 2.61
CA GLN A 50 6.43 7.44 1.71
C GLN A 50 5.94 6.19 2.44
N ASN A 51 6.79 5.60 3.29
CA ASN A 51 6.44 4.43 4.10
C ASN A 51 5.37 4.77 5.15
N TYR A 52 5.40 5.96 5.73
CA TYR A 52 4.39 6.42 6.69
C TYR A 52 3.01 6.56 6.02
N VAL A 53 2.93 7.21 4.86
CA VAL A 53 1.66 7.38 4.15
C VAL A 53 1.13 6.04 3.66
N LEU A 54 1.97 5.17 3.11
CA LEU A 54 1.54 3.82 2.71
C LEU A 54 1.00 3.03 3.92
N GLY A 55 1.68 3.10 5.07
CA GLY A 55 1.21 2.50 6.32
C GLY A 55 -0.15 3.02 6.76
N GLY A 56 -0.40 4.33 6.62
CA GLY A 56 -1.70 4.94 6.89
C GLY A 56 -2.81 4.47 5.94
N ILE A 57 -2.51 4.37 4.64
CA ILE A 57 -3.46 3.86 3.63
C ILE A 57 -3.83 2.40 3.94
N ILE A 58 -2.83 1.53 4.14
CA ILE A 58 -3.07 0.10 4.42
C ILE A 58 -3.81 -0.05 5.76
N GLY A 59 -3.30 0.56 6.83
CA GLY A 59 -3.86 0.44 8.18
C GLY A 59 -5.29 0.97 8.30
N GLY A 60 -5.64 2.03 7.57
CA GLY A 60 -7.01 2.55 7.54
C GLY A 60 -7.98 1.68 6.75
N VAL A 61 -7.53 1.08 5.64
CA VAL A 61 -8.41 0.33 4.73
C VAL A 61 -8.64 -1.12 5.16
N ILE A 62 -7.67 -1.76 5.81
CA ILE A 62 -7.74 -3.19 6.14
C ILE A 62 -8.95 -3.56 7.02
N TYR A 63 -9.38 -2.66 7.90
CA TYR A 63 -10.55 -2.88 8.77
C TYR A 63 -11.82 -2.19 8.27
N SER A 64 -11.77 -1.54 7.10
CA SER A 64 -12.89 -0.77 6.56
C SER A 64 -13.76 -1.62 5.65
N PRO A 65 -14.97 -2.04 6.08
CA PRO A 65 -15.87 -2.81 5.22
C PRO A 65 -16.46 -1.98 4.07
N SER A 66 -16.41 -0.64 4.17
CA SER A 66 -16.88 0.26 3.13
C SER A 66 -15.97 0.36 1.91
N VAL A 67 -14.72 -0.10 2.03
CA VAL A 67 -13.73 -0.07 0.95
C VAL A 67 -13.57 -1.49 0.41
N SER A 68 -13.93 -1.71 -0.84
CA SER A 68 -13.74 -3.01 -1.48
C SER A 68 -12.26 -3.24 -1.83
N ILE A 69 -11.86 -4.50 -1.99
CA ILE A 69 -10.51 -4.88 -2.44
C ILE A 69 -10.14 -4.17 -3.76
N PHE A 70 -11.10 -4.05 -4.68
CA PHE A 70 -10.88 -3.37 -5.96
C PHE A 70 -10.64 -1.86 -5.79
N GLN A 71 -11.43 -1.18 -4.95
CA GLN A 71 -11.19 0.23 -4.63
C GLN A 71 -9.84 0.43 -3.96
N PHE A 72 -9.47 -0.47 -3.06
CA PHE A 72 -8.16 -0.45 -2.42
C PHE A 72 -7.02 -0.63 -3.43
N ALA A 73 -7.16 -1.53 -4.40
CA ALA A 73 -6.20 -1.71 -5.48
C ALA A 73 -5.98 -0.41 -6.30
N ILE A 74 -7.07 0.32 -6.60
CA ILE A 74 -6.99 1.61 -7.30
C ILE A 74 -6.25 2.64 -6.45
N VAL A 75 -6.55 2.74 -5.15
CA VAL A 75 -5.86 3.65 -4.23
C VAL A 75 -4.36 3.35 -4.19
N LEU A 76 -3.97 2.07 -4.11
CA LEU A 76 -2.58 1.64 -4.14
C LEU A 76 -1.90 1.95 -5.48
N ALA A 77 -2.59 1.79 -6.61
CA ALA A 77 -2.06 2.12 -7.93
C ALA A 77 -1.79 3.62 -8.07
N ILE A 78 -2.73 4.47 -7.63
CA ILE A 78 -2.56 5.93 -7.62
C ILE A 78 -1.36 6.32 -6.74
N TRP A 79 -1.26 5.73 -5.56
CA TRP A 79 -0.16 6.01 -4.64
C TRP A 79 1.20 5.54 -5.18
N ALA A 80 1.25 4.37 -5.83
CA ALA A 80 2.47 3.85 -6.44
C ALA A 80 2.99 4.78 -7.56
N GLU A 81 2.10 5.28 -8.42
CA GLU A 81 2.45 6.27 -9.45
C GLU A 81 2.97 7.59 -8.84
N ALA A 82 2.31 8.08 -7.78
CA ALA A 82 2.75 9.28 -7.07
C ALA A 82 4.14 9.10 -6.43
N SER A 83 4.37 7.95 -5.79
CA SER A 83 5.64 7.61 -5.14
C SER A 83 6.80 7.54 -6.15
N VAL A 84 6.56 6.91 -7.30
CA VAL A 84 7.54 6.81 -8.39
C VAL A 84 7.88 8.19 -8.97
N ARG A 85 6.88 9.04 -9.18
CA ARG A 85 7.08 10.41 -9.69
C ARG A 85 7.91 11.26 -8.73
N ALA A 86 7.64 11.17 -7.43
CA ALA A 86 8.41 11.87 -6.42
C ALA A 86 9.90 11.49 -6.49
N SER A 87 10.21 10.21 -6.66
CA SER A 87 11.58 9.71 -6.82
C SER A 87 12.29 10.29 -8.06
N TYR A 88 11.62 10.40 -9.21
CA TYR A 88 12.22 11.00 -10.42
C TYR A 88 12.44 12.51 -10.29
N SER A 89 11.54 13.24 -9.62
CA SER A 89 11.66 14.69 -9.44
C SER A 89 12.89 15.08 -8.60
N ALA A 90 13.26 14.26 -7.62
CA ALA A 90 14.47 14.45 -6.83
C ALA A 90 15.75 14.27 -7.68
N ILE A 91 15.76 13.28 -8.59
CA ILE A 91 16.89 13.02 -9.49
C ILE A 91 17.06 14.14 -10.54
N ALA A 92 15.96 14.58 -11.14
CA ALA A 92 15.97 15.67 -12.13
C ALA A 92 16.53 16.97 -11.53
N SER A 93 16.21 17.24 -10.26
CA SER A 93 16.72 18.41 -9.54
C SER A 93 18.24 18.39 -9.41
N ILE A 94 18.85 17.23 -9.11
CA ILE A 94 20.30 17.09 -8.92
C ILE A 94 21.08 17.28 -10.23
N LEU A 95 20.55 16.76 -11.34
CA LEU A 95 21.19 16.86 -12.66
C LEU A 95 21.18 18.29 -13.23
N LEU A 96 20.25 19.15 -12.81
CA LEU A 96 20.19 20.54 -13.25
C LEU A 96 21.17 21.46 -12.51
N ILE A 97 21.78 20.98 -11.42
CA ILE A 97 22.75 21.73 -10.59
C ILE A 97 24.19 21.21 -10.74
N ALA A 98 24.40 20.17 -11.55
CA ALA A 98 25.70 19.56 -11.85
C ALA A 98 26.19 19.96 -13.25
#